data_AF-A0A7C9ETT6-F1
#
_entry.id   AF-A0A7C9ETT6-F1
#
_cell.length_a   1.000
_cell.length_b   1.000
_cell.length_c   1.000
_cell.angle_alpha   90.00
_cell.angle_beta   90.00
_cell.angle_gamma   90.00
#
_symmetry.space_group_name_H-M   'P 1'
#
loop_
_entity.id
_entity.type
_entity.pdbx_description
1 polymer ?
#
loop_
_entity_poly.entity_id
_entity_poly.type
_entity_poly.pdbx_seq_one_letter_code
_entity_poly.pdbx_strand_id
1 'polypeptide(L)'
;MEDVLDYATCNITKTPNLRIRLHIVAVHELCEFLKGEGFSEGFDTHLNSELVNSTFVKLFWRCDDHRKREILIPRAKEFQGYYIVLELDKHPGYNVSNVWRQCA
;
A
#
# COMPACT_ATOMS: atom_id res chain seq x y z
N MET A 1 -27.35 18.67 -8.33
CA MET A 1 -27.28 17.75 -7.18
C MET A 1 -26.22 16.68 -7.48
N GLU A 2 -25.00 17.10 -7.86
CA GLU A 2 -23.90 16.21 -8.27
C GLU A 2 -22.62 16.44 -7.44
N ASP A 3 -22.45 17.61 -6.81
CA ASP A 3 -21.19 17.97 -6.12
C ASP A 3 -21.00 17.36 -4.71
N VAL A 4 -22.07 16.91 -4.05
CA VAL A 4 -21.98 16.38 -2.66
C VAL A 4 -21.52 14.90 -2.64
N LEU A 5 -21.79 14.14 -3.70
CA LEU A 5 -21.35 12.76 -3.83
C LEU A 5 -19.84 12.67 -4.07
N ASP A 6 -19.24 13.63 -4.78
CA ASP A 6 -17.81 13.66 -5.08
C ASP A 6 -16.97 14.03 -3.85
N TYR A 7 -17.45 14.96 -3.00
CA TYR A 7 -16.77 15.33 -1.76
C TYR A 7 -16.72 14.19 -0.72
N ALA A 8 -17.80 13.39 -0.62
CA ALA A 8 -17.87 12.24 0.28
C ALA A 8 -17.07 11.03 -0.24
N THR A 9 -17.09 10.75 -1.55
CA THR A 9 -16.20 9.72 -2.12
C THR A 9 -14.73 10.11 -2.01
N CYS A 10 -14.40 11.40 -2.12
CA CYS A 10 -13.05 11.94 -2.01
C CYS A 10 -12.43 11.74 -0.62
N ASN A 11 -13.14 12.04 0.48
CA ASN A 11 -12.57 11.87 1.83
C ASN A 11 -12.46 10.41 2.26
N ILE A 12 -13.40 9.57 1.85
CA ILE A 12 -13.40 8.18 2.27
C ILE A 12 -12.37 7.39 1.41
N THR A 13 -12.11 7.76 0.14
CA THR A 13 -11.06 7.13 -0.71
C THR A 13 -9.66 7.67 -0.46
N LYS A 14 -9.49 8.91 0.01
CA LYS A 14 -8.16 9.51 0.22
C LYS A 14 -7.32 8.79 1.27
N THR A 15 -7.92 8.34 2.38
CA THR A 15 -7.17 7.85 3.54
C THR A 15 -6.40 6.56 3.27
N PRO A 16 -7.00 5.49 2.71
CA PRO A 16 -6.25 4.27 2.39
C PRO A 16 -5.26 4.48 1.24
N ASN A 17 -5.67 5.27 0.24
CA ASN A 17 -4.88 5.51 -0.98
C ASN A 17 -3.59 6.26 -0.68
N LEU A 18 -3.67 7.31 0.15
CA LEU A 18 -2.50 8.07 0.59
C LEU A 18 -1.59 7.20 1.47
N ARG A 19 -2.16 6.37 2.34
CA ARG A 19 -1.40 5.50 3.23
C ARG A 19 -0.56 4.45 2.49
N ILE A 20 -1.11 3.78 1.48
CA ILE A 20 -0.35 2.79 0.70
C ILE A 20 0.86 3.45 0.03
N ARG A 21 0.67 4.60 -0.62
CA ARG A 21 1.77 5.34 -1.28
C ARG A 21 2.82 5.80 -0.27
N LEU A 22 2.40 6.31 0.89
CA LEU A 22 3.33 6.71 1.96
C LEU A 22 4.14 5.53 2.48
N HIS A 23 3.52 4.36 2.66
CA HIS A 23 4.25 3.17 3.11
C HIS A 23 5.23 2.63 2.07
N ILE A 24 4.94 2.79 0.77
CA ILE A 24 5.89 2.46 -0.32
C ILE A 24 7.09 3.42 -0.28
N VAL A 25 6.84 4.73 -0.19
CA VAL A 25 7.90 5.74 -0.09
C VAL A 25 8.72 5.52 1.18
N ALA A 26 8.09 5.24 2.31
CA ALA A 26 8.79 4.97 3.57
C ALA A 26 9.75 3.78 3.46
N VAL A 27 9.36 2.70 2.78
CA VAL A 27 10.29 1.57 2.53
C VAL A 27 11.44 2.01 1.63
N HIS A 28 11.17 2.72 0.54
CA HIS A 28 12.22 3.15 -0.38
C HIS A 28 13.24 4.07 0.28
N GLU A 29 12.76 5.05 1.04
CA GLU A 29 13.60 6.09 1.62
C GLU A 29 14.24 5.67 2.95
N LEU A 30 13.61 4.78 3.73
CA LEU A 30 14.01 4.53 5.11
C LEU A 30 14.54 3.11 5.39
N CYS A 31 14.42 2.14 4.47
CA CYS A 31 14.79 0.74 4.77
C CYS A 31 16.28 0.52 5.06
N GLU A 32 17.15 1.42 4.60
CA GLU A 32 18.59 1.35 4.82
C GLU A 32 19.02 2.04 6.13
N PHE A 33 18.14 2.83 6.76
CA PHE A 33 18.48 3.59 7.96
C PHE A 33 18.52 2.68 9.19
N LEU A 34 19.70 2.60 9.79
CA LEU A 34 19.92 1.85 11.01
C LEU A 34 19.55 2.67 12.25
N LYS A 35 19.20 1.97 13.33
CA LYS A 35 18.95 2.60 14.63
C LYS A 35 20.18 3.43 15.06
N GLY A 36 19.98 4.72 15.31
CA GLY A 36 21.05 5.63 15.72
C GLY A 36 21.53 6.63 14.65
N GLU A 37 21.13 6.48 13.38
CA GLU A 37 21.39 7.46 12.31
C GLU A 37 20.36 8.61 12.31
N GLY A 38 20.12 9.22 13.47
CA GLY A 38 19.15 10.32 13.63
C GLY A 38 17.71 9.91 13.99
N PHE A 39 17.44 8.60 14.12
CA PHE A 39 16.17 8.06 14.62
C PHE A 39 16.33 7.35 15.96
N SER A 40 15.37 7.53 16.87
CA SER A 40 15.33 6.83 18.18
C SER A 40 15.07 5.32 18.04
N GLU A 41 14.30 4.96 17.02
CA GLU A 41 14.02 3.60 16.57
C GLU A 41 14.24 3.55 15.05
N GLY A 42 14.97 2.56 14.53
CA GLY A 42 15.18 2.42 13.09
C GLY A 42 13.87 2.10 12.35
N PHE A 43 13.89 2.12 11.02
CA PHE A 43 12.70 1.79 10.24
C PHE A 43 12.39 0.29 10.29
N ASP A 44 11.22 -0.06 10.82
CA ASP A 44 10.75 -1.44 10.86
C ASP A 44 10.03 -1.80 9.55
N THR A 45 10.77 -2.41 8.62
CA THR A 45 10.23 -2.88 7.33
C THR A 45 9.14 -3.94 7.49
N HIS A 46 9.19 -4.73 8.57
CA HIS A 46 8.21 -5.78 8.84
C HIS A 46 6.89 -5.16 9.26
N LEU A 47 6.91 -4.28 10.28
CA LEU A 47 5.73 -3.54 10.72
C LEU A 47 5.13 -2.69 9.58
N ASN A 48 5.97 -2.05 8.77
CA ASN A 48 5.48 -1.30 7.61
C ASN A 48 4.72 -2.20 6.63
N SER A 49 5.25 -3.39 6.34
CA SER A 49 4.60 -4.37 5.45
C SER A 49 3.27 -4.87 6.03
N GLU A 50 3.20 -5.13 7.34
CA GLU A 50 1.94 -5.49 8.03
C GLU A 50 0.88 -4.36 7.94
N LEU A 51 1.30 -3.11 8.12
CA LEU A 51 0.42 -1.94 8.02
C LEU A 51 -0.09 -1.70 6.59
N VAL A 52 0.77 -1.92 5.58
CA VAL A 52 0.37 -1.88 4.17
C VAL A 52 -0.68 -2.94 3.89
N ASN A 53 -0.44 -4.19 4.33
CA ASN A 53 -1.37 -5.30 4.17
C ASN A 53 -2.73 -5.02 4.83
N SER A 54 -2.73 -4.53 6.07
CA SER A 54 -3.95 -4.11 6.76
C SER A 54 -4.72 -3.03 5.99
N THR A 55 -4.01 -2.10 5.36
CA THR A 55 -4.61 -1.05 4.54
C THR A 55 -5.23 -1.61 3.26
N PHE A 56 -4.59 -2.58 2.60
CA PHE A 56 -5.15 -3.28 1.44
C PHE A 56 -6.42 -4.07 1.79
N VAL A 57 -6.45 -4.76 2.93
CA VAL A 57 -7.68 -5.47 3.39
C VAL A 57 -8.86 -4.51 3.52
N LYS A 58 -8.65 -3.32 4.12
CA LYS A 58 -9.67 -2.27 4.23
C LYS A 58 -10.10 -1.72 2.86
N LEU A 59 -9.13 -1.54 1.96
CA LEU A 59 -9.40 -1.10 0.60
C LEU A 59 -10.24 -2.12 -0.17
N PHE A 60 -9.91 -3.41 -0.08
CA PHE A 60 -10.65 -4.48 -0.76
C PHE A 60 -12.07 -4.62 -0.23
N TRP A 61 -12.26 -4.57 1.09
CA TRP A 61 -13.60 -4.58 1.68
C TRP A 61 -14.45 -3.41 1.15
N ARG A 62 -13.83 -2.23 1.04
CA ARG A 62 -14.50 -1.06 0.48
C ARG A 62 -14.79 -1.19 -1.02
N CYS A 63 -13.83 -1.70 -1.81
CA CYS A 63 -14.05 -1.98 -3.23
C CYS A 63 -15.19 -3.00 -3.44
N ASP A 64 -15.32 -3.98 -2.55
CA ASP A 64 -16.41 -4.96 -2.56
C ASP A 64 -17.78 -4.29 -2.33
N ASP A 65 -17.88 -3.39 -1.35
CA ASP A 65 -19.10 -2.60 -1.10
C ASP A 65 -19.44 -1.70 -2.29
N HIS A 66 -18.46 -1.00 -2.89
CA HIS A 66 -18.68 -0.19 -4.09
C HIS A 66 -19.11 -1.03 -5.28
N ARG A 67 -18.53 -2.21 -5.48
CA ARG A 67 -18.91 -3.14 -6.56
C ARG A 67 -20.36 -3.58 -6.41
N LYS A 68 -20.83 -3.88 -5.20
CA LYS A 68 -22.23 -4.24 -4.91
C LYS A 68 -23.22 -3.11 -5.20
N ARG A 69 -22.75 -1.87 -5.22
CA ARG A 69 -23.54 -0.66 -5.50
C ARG A 69 -23.33 -0.14 -6.92
N GLU A 70 -22.62 -0.89 -7.76
CA GLU A 70 -22.26 -0.51 -9.14
C GLU A 70 -21.48 0.83 -9.23
N ILE A 71 -20.72 1.16 -8.19
CA ILE A 71 -19.89 2.38 -8.13
C ILE A 71 -18.50 2.07 -8.69
N LEU A 72 -18.07 2.84 -9.69
CA LEU A 72 -16.73 2.77 -10.27
C LEU A 72 -15.69 3.44 -9.37
N ILE A 73 -14.53 2.79 -9.20
CA ILE A 73 -13.39 3.34 -8.47
C ILE A 73 -12.29 3.69 -9.49
N PRO A 74 -12.05 4.98 -9.80
CA PRO A 74 -11.14 5.40 -10.87
C PRO A 74 -9.69 4.88 -10.75
N ARG A 75 -9.22 4.56 -9.54
CA ARG A 75 -7.84 4.12 -9.26
C ARG A 75 -7.71 2.65 -8.86
N ALA A 76 -8.75 1.83 -9.02
CA ALA A 76 -8.71 0.43 -8.60
C ALA A 76 -7.54 -0.37 -9.22
N LYS A 77 -7.19 -0.08 -10.49
CA LYS A 77 -6.08 -0.72 -11.19
C LYS A 77 -4.71 -0.38 -10.62
N GLU A 78 -4.51 0.85 -10.14
CA GLU A 78 -3.27 1.28 -9.49
C GLU A 78 -3.02 0.44 -8.22
N PHE A 79 -4.04 0.32 -7.36
CA PHE A 79 -3.92 -0.45 -6.12
C PHE A 79 -3.78 -1.94 -6.36
N GLN A 80 -4.43 -2.48 -7.39
CA GLN A 80 -4.20 -3.87 -7.81
C GLN A 80 -2.74 -4.11 -8.21
N GLY A 81 -2.12 -3.16 -8.93
CA GLY A 81 -0.70 -3.22 -9.27
C GLY A 81 0.20 -3.21 -8.03
N TYR A 82 -0.02 -2.30 -7.09
CA TYR A 82 0.74 -2.27 -5.84
C TYR A 82 0.60 -3.55 -5.01
N TYR A 83 -0.59 -4.13 -4.97
CA TYR A 83 -0.83 -5.39 -4.26
C TYR A 83 -0.10 -6.57 -4.91
N ILE A 84 -0.07 -6.65 -6.24
CA ILE A 84 0.69 -7.68 -6.95
C ILE A 84 2.18 -7.59 -6.62
N VAL A 85 2.72 -6.37 -6.54
CA VAL A 85 4.14 -6.17 -6.16
C VAL A 85 4.37 -6.58 -4.71
N LEU A 86 3.43 -6.30 -3.80
CA LEU A 86 3.54 -6.67 -2.39
C LEU A 86 3.56 -8.19 -2.18
N GLU A 87 2.79 -8.94 -2.97
CA GLU A 87 2.65 -10.39 -2.88
C GLU A 87 3.55 -11.15 -3.87
N LEU A 88 4.51 -10.45 -4.48
CA LEU A 88 5.32 -11.00 -5.55
C LEU A 88 6.18 -12.17 -5.05
N ASP A 89 6.60 -12.13 -3.79
CA ASP A 89 7.29 -13.20 -3.06
C ASP A 89 6.50 -14.51 -3.01
N LYS A 90 5.17 -14.45 -3.07
CA LYS A 90 4.28 -15.60 -3.05
C LYS A 90 3.94 -16.10 -4.45
N HIS A 91 4.38 -15.42 -5.50
CA HIS A 91 4.10 -15.82 -6.88
C HIS A 91 4.92 -17.06 -7.27
N PRO A 92 4.30 -18.12 -7.84
CA PRO A 92 5.03 -19.28 -8.34
C PRO A 92 6.10 -18.85 -9.35
N GLY A 93 7.36 -19.25 -9.10
CA GLY A 93 8.50 -18.91 -9.96
C GLY A 93 9.21 -17.59 -9.64
N TYR A 94 8.72 -16.80 -8.67
CA TYR A 94 9.45 -15.64 -8.15
C TYR A 94 10.27 -16.06 -6.91
N ASN A 95 11.60 -15.90 -6.97
CA ASN A 95 12.50 -16.23 -5.87
C ASN A 95 13.17 -14.96 -5.33
N VAL A 96 12.76 -14.57 -4.13
CA VAL A 96 13.19 -13.34 -3.43
C VAL A 96 14.68 -13.36 -3.05
N SER A 97 15.29 -14.54 -2.94
CA SER A 97 16.69 -14.69 -2.48
C SER A 97 17.73 -14.00 -3.37
N ASN A 98 17.39 -13.69 -4.62
CA ASN A 98 18.30 -13.05 -5.57
C ASN A 98 18.05 -11.55 -5.80
N VAL A 99 16.95 -10.99 -5.29
CA VAL A 99 16.58 -9.59 -5.57
C VAL A 99 17.19 -8.62 -4.55
N TRP A 100 17.45 -9.07 -3.32
CA TRP A 100 18.06 -8.24 -2.26
C TRP A 100 19.59 -8.28 -2.22
N ARG A 101 20.26 -9.07 -3.08
CA ARG A 101 21.73 -9.17 -3.12
C ARG A 101 22.43 -8.02 -3.86
N GLN A 102 21.70 -7.03 -4.36
CA GLN A 102 22.29 -5.86 -5.04
C GLN A 102 22.32 -4.59 -4.19
N CYS A 103 21.90 -4.65 -2.92
CA CYS A 103 21.99 -3.54 -1.96
C CYS A 103 22.88 -3.89 -0.75
N ALA A 104 24.04 -4.50 -0.99
CA ALA A 104 25.07 -4.75 0.03
C ALA A 104 26.41 -4.17 -0.41
#